data_AF-A0A3T0JSE6-F1
#
_entry.id   AF-A0A3T0JSE6-F1
#
_cell.length_a   1.000
_cell.length_b   1.000
_cell.length_c   1.000
_cell.angle_alpha   90.00
_cell.angle_beta   90.00
_cell.angle_gamma   90.00
#
_symmetry.space_group_name_H-M   'P 1'
#
loop_
_entity.id
_entity.type
_entity.pdbx_description
1 polymer ?
#
loop_
_entity_poly.entity_id
_entity_poly.type
_entity_poly.pdbx_seq_one_letter_code
_entity_poly.pdbx_strand_id
1 'polypeptide(L)'
;MLRGDQSREVLINVRGVELIAREVSQFQASDMAGQTDRTESMTYITRDEFSARIEVIETRIDARIESMSAKIDGFLTQQAERDQARLELEKSQEQARLEQKRSMEEARFEWERSQEAARLEQKREQETARQAWEKAHAVARLEQKREQETARQAWEKSQENSRVEREEAQEKLRVEREEAQEKLRVEREAAQKKVHQERELALEKIQLAHEKNLENLRQERLKARLGHEKVLETARQERETARVEREKAYEKVRLEQEKAHLERDQRYAIVSARIDRSLERIDEAVRQVSTIKANYWAATAVHFLGMVAILAGSYYANQANVLVTMQTTLAMIQSVKEAGNPAPAVLMTLPAE
;
A
#
# COMPACT_ATOMS: atom_id res chain seq x y z
N MET A 1 52.76 -27.54 -63.40
CA MET A 1 53.39 -28.74 -63.99
C MET A 1 53.67 -28.47 -65.45
N LEU A 2 54.89 -28.70 -65.93
CA LEU A 2 55.27 -28.63 -67.36
C LEU A 2 56.17 -29.84 -67.64
N ARG A 3 55.94 -30.55 -68.76
CA ARG A 3 56.68 -31.75 -69.17
C ARG A 3 56.61 -31.91 -70.70
N GLY A 4 57.77 -32.04 -71.35
CA GLY A 4 57.90 -32.18 -72.82
C GLY A 4 57.68 -30.84 -73.52
N ASP A 5 58.52 -30.42 -74.47
CA ASP A 5 59.03 -31.20 -75.60
C ASP A 5 60.43 -30.72 -76.03
N GLN A 6 61.39 -31.65 -76.18
CA GLN A 6 62.69 -31.46 -76.86
C GLN A 6 63.21 -32.80 -77.40
N SER A 7 62.59 -33.29 -78.48
CA SER A 7 63.07 -34.47 -79.22
C SER A 7 63.08 -34.23 -80.74
N ARG A 8 64.04 -33.45 -81.25
CA ARG A 8 64.31 -33.33 -82.71
C ARG A 8 65.79 -33.13 -83.06
N GLU A 9 66.18 -33.81 -84.14
CA GLU A 9 67.20 -33.40 -85.11
C GLU A 9 68.64 -33.16 -84.62
N VAL A 10 69.36 -34.27 -84.39
CA VAL A 10 70.82 -34.36 -84.65
C VAL A 10 71.05 -35.43 -85.71
N LEU A 11 71.08 -35.03 -86.99
CA LEU A 11 71.27 -35.96 -88.12
C LEU A 11 71.99 -35.27 -89.30
N ILE A 12 73.25 -34.88 -89.10
CA ILE A 12 74.09 -34.27 -90.15
C ILE A 12 75.44 -34.99 -90.27
N ASN A 13 75.63 -35.65 -91.43
CA ASN A 13 76.89 -36.06 -92.06
C ASN A 13 77.99 -36.73 -91.21
N VAL A 14 77.85 -38.04 -91.00
CA VAL A 14 79.01 -38.95 -91.04
C VAL A 14 79.34 -39.24 -92.52
N ARG A 15 80.03 -38.33 -93.20
CA ARG A 15 80.52 -38.50 -94.59
C ARG A 15 81.64 -37.51 -94.92
N GLY A 16 82.88 -37.86 -94.59
CA GLY A 16 84.03 -36.96 -94.81
C GLY A 16 85.44 -37.54 -94.62
N VAL A 17 85.60 -38.86 -94.52
CA VAL A 17 86.90 -39.50 -94.19
C VAL A 17 87.38 -40.52 -95.24
N GLU A 18 86.50 -41.01 -96.13
CA GLU A 18 86.83 -42.05 -97.13
C GLU A 18 87.37 -41.55 -98.48
N LEU A 19 87.78 -40.28 -98.59
CA LEU A 19 88.12 -39.65 -99.88
C LEU A 19 89.58 -39.13 -99.99
N ILE A 20 90.47 -39.54 -99.09
CA ILE A 20 91.91 -39.19 -99.13
C ILE A 20 92.79 -40.41 -99.48
N ALA A 21 92.25 -41.63 -99.43
CA ALA A 21 93.02 -42.88 -99.57
C ALA A 21 93.25 -43.38 -101.01
N ARG A 22 92.99 -42.55 -102.05
CA ARG A 22 93.00 -43.03 -103.46
C ARG A 22 93.83 -42.23 -104.47
N GLU A 23 94.54 -41.18 -104.05
CA GLU A 23 95.33 -40.30 -104.94
C GLU A 23 96.86 -40.36 -104.75
N VAL A 24 97.35 -41.24 -103.87
CA VAL A 24 98.81 -41.42 -103.62
C VAL A 24 99.42 -42.56 -104.46
N SER A 25 98.61 -43.33 -105.20
CA SER A 25 99.01 -44.60 -105.82
C SER A 25 99.45 -44.51 -107.29
N GLN A 26 99.76 -43.32 -107.83
CA GLN A 26 100.02 -43.14 -109.27
C GLN A 26 101.21 -42.21 -109.61
N PHE A 27 102.26 -42.16 -108.77
CA PHE A 27 103.47 -41.38 -109.06
C PHE A 27 104.82 -42.09 -108.76
N GLN A 28 104.83 -43.43 -108.70
CA GLN A 28 106.05 -44.24 -108.52
C GLN A 28 106.03 -45.51 -109.40
N ALA A 29 106.01 -45.36 -110.72
CA ALA A 29 106.01 -46.50 -111.66
C ALA A 29 106.65 -46.23 -113.04
N SER A 30 107.47 -45.19 -113.19
CA SER A 30 108.05 -44.83 -114.50
C SER A 30 109.40 -44.10 -114.37
N ASP A 31 110.47 -44.84 -114.05
CA ASP A 31 111.88 -44.45 -114.35
C ASP A 31 112.91 -45.57 -113.99
N MET A 32 112.66 -46.84 -114.34
CA MET A 32 113.59 -47.96 -114.02
C MET A 32 113.64 -49.08 -115.10
N ALA A 33 113.92 -48.75 -116.37
CA ALA A 33 114.35 -49.74 -117.40
C ALA A 33 114.87 -49.07 -118.69
N GLY A 34 115.95 -48.28 -118.63
CA GLY A 34 116.36 -47.45 -119.78
C GLY A 34 117.82 -47.01 -119.83
N GLN A 35 118.76 -47.84 -119.39
CA GLN A 35 120.18 -47.48 -119.34
C GLN A 35 121.08 -48.55 -119.95
N THR A 36 121.06 -48.63 -121.28
CA THR A 36 122.04 -49.39 -122.07
C THR A 36 123.42 -48.74 -121.97
N ASP A 37 124.40 -49.59 -121.65
CA ASP A 37 125.85 -49.47 -121.88
C ASP A 37 126.35 -48.14 -122.47
N ARG A 38 127.07 -47.39 -121.63
CA ARG A 38 127.87 -46.24 -122.07
C ARG A 38 129.15 -46.13 -121.29
N THR A 39 130.07 -47.06 -121.54
CA THR A 39 131.48 -46.99 -121.15
C THR A 39 132.28 -45.99 -122.02
N GLU A 40 131.71 -44.80 -122.27
CA GLU A 40 132.34 -43.73 -123.03
C GLU A 40 132.99 -42.69 -122.09
N SER A 41 134.32 -42.54 -122.23
CA SER A 41 135.13 -41.36 -121.94
C SER A 41 134.89 -40.59 -120.62
N MET A 42 135.92 -40.57 -119.76
CA MET A 42 136.11 -39.45 -118.81
C MET A 42 136.56 -38.19 -119.58
N THR A 43 135.65 -37.62 -120.36
CA THR A 43 135.85 -36.34 -121.02
C THR A 43 135.92 -35.25 -119.96
N TYR A 44 137.06 -34.58 -119.83
CA TYR A 44 137.18 -33.40 -118.98
C TYR A 44 136.19 -32.33 -119.48
N ILE A 45 135.20 -31.99 -118.64
CA ILE A 45 134.22 -30.93 -118.96
C ILE A 45 135.00 -29.65 -119.29
N THR A 46 134.78 -29.10 -120.47
CA THR A 46 135.42 -27.84 -120.88
C THR A 46 134.87 -26.70 -120.03
N ARG A 47 135.71 -25.69 -119.77
CA ARG A 47 135.35 -24.56 -118.89
C ARG A 47 134.04 -23.89 -119.30
N ASP A 48 133.81 -23.77 -120.60
CA ASP A 48 132.65 -23.10 -121.17
C ASP A 48 131.37 -23.96 -121.01
N GLU A 49 131.47 -25.28 -121.12
CA GLU A 49 130.36 -26.19 -120.84
C GLU A 49 130.03 -26.23 -119.33
N PHE A 50 131.05 -26.14 -118.47
CA PHE A 50 130.83 -25.97 -117.02
C PHE A 50 130.09 -24.67 -116.73
N SER A 51 130.54 -23.54 -117.31
CA SER A 51 129.88 -22.24 -117.16
C SER A 51 128.42 -22.25 -117.64
N ALA A 52 128.13 -22.80 -118.83
CA ALA A 52 126.76 -22.91 -119.33
C ALA A 52 125.87 -23.80 -118.44
N ARG A 53 126.42 -24.87 -117.85
CA ARG A 53 125.71 -25.71 -116.87
C ARG A 53 125.44 -24.97 -115.55
N ILE A 54 126.33 -24.06 -115.13
CA ILE A 54 126.11 -23.19 -113.95
C ILE A 54 125.01 -22.15 -114.24
N GLU A 55 125.03 -21.47 -115.38
CA GLU A 55 124.00 -20.50 -115.77
C GLU A 55 122.58 -21.13 -115.84
N VAL A 56 122.48 -22.37 -116.34
CA VAL A 56 121.23 -23.17 -116.33
C VAL A 56 120.82 -23.63 -114.91
N ILE A 57 121.75 -23.72 -113.97
CA ILE A 57 121.44 -24.00 -112.55
C ILE A 57 120.98 -22.72 -111.85
N GLU A 58 121.64 -21.57 -112.08
CA GLU A 58 121.31 -20.27 -111.50
C GLU A 58 119.91 -19.82 -111.94
N THR A 59 119.64 -19.76 -113.25
CA THR A 59 118.31 -19.42 -113.79
C THR A 59 117.19 -20.35 -113.29
N ARG A 60 117.50 -21.63 -113.03
CA ARG A 60 116.56 -22.61 -112.46
C ARG A 60 116.39 -22.47 -110.93
N ILE A 61 117.39 -21.94 -110.23
CA ILE A 61 117.28 -21.56 -108.83
C ILE A 61 116.42 -20.29 -108.72
N ASP A 62 116.66 -19.28 -109.55
CA ASP A 62 115.92 -18.02 -109.53
C ASP A 62 114.43 -18.21 -109.85
N ALA A 63 114.10 -18.92 -110.94
CA ALA A 63 112.70 -19.25 -111.26
C ALA A 63 112.01 -20.09 -110.18
N ARG A 64 112.78 -20.86 -109.40
CA ARG A 64 112.27 -21.63 -108.24
C ARG A 64 112.11 -20.75 -107.00
N ILE A 65 113.01 -19.79 -106.77
CA ILE A 65 112.89 -18.77 -105.71
C ILE A 65 111.66 -17.91 -105.99
N GLU A 66 111.49 -17.40 -107.21
CA GLU A 66 110.31 -16.63 -107.63
C GLU A 66 109.01 -17.45 -107.46
N SER A 67 109.00 -18.72 -107.90
CA SER A 67 107.86 -19.62 -107.67
C SER A 67 107.58 -19.91 -106.20
N MET A 68 108.59 -19.88 -105.33
CA MET A 68 108.43 -20.02 -103.88
C MET A 68 107.93 -18.72 -103.24
N SER A 69 108.47 -17.55 -103.62
CA SER A 69 108.02 -16.24 -103.16
C SER A 69 106.55 -16.01 -103.52
N ALA A 70 106.14 -16.22 -104.77
CA ALA A 70 104.74 -16.09 -105.20
C ALA A 70 103.79 -17.03 -104.44
N LYS A 71 104.26 -18.21 -104.00
CA LYS A 71 103.49 -19.12 -103.13
C LYS A 71 103.42 -18.65 -101.68
N ILE A 72 104.49 -18.04 -101.17
CA ILE A 72 104.53 -17.42 -99.83
C ILE A 72 103.59 -16.21 -99.81
N ASP A 73 103.67 -15.32 -100.80
CA ASP A 73 102.80 -14.14 -100.91
C ASP A 73 101.32 -14.54 -101.08
N GLY A 74 101.04 -15.55 -101.90
CA GLY A 74 99.69 -16.14 -102.02
C GLY A 74 99.18 -16.75 -100.70
N PHE A 75 100.04 -17.45 -99.95
CA PHE A 75 99.68 -17.99 -98.64
C PHE A 75 99.46 -16.90 -97.59
N LEU A 76 100.31 -15.87 -97.54
CA LEU A 76 100.18 -14.72 -96.65
C LEU A 76 98.91 -13.91 -96.95
N THR A 77 98.59 -13.72 -98.23
CA THR A 77 97.34 -13.06 -98.66
C THR A 77 96.13 -13.87 -98.23
N GLN A 78 96.11 -15.18 -98.52
CA GLN A 78 95.02 -16.07 -98.10
C GLN A 78 94.90 -16.19 -96.57
N GLN A 79 96.01 -16.09 -95.83
CA GLN A 79 95.97 -16.04 -94.38
C GLN A 79 95.35 -14.72 -93.89
N ALA A 80 95.77 -13.57 -94.43
CA ALA A 80 95.21 -12.26 -94.10
C ALA A 80 93.71 -12.18 -94.39
N GLU A 81 93.24 -12.70 -95.54
CA GLU A 81 91.82 -12.83 -95.87
C GLU A 81 91.06 -13.69 -94.84
N ARG A 82 91.63 -14.84 -94.45
CA ARG A 82 91.02 -15.73 -93.44
C ARG A 82 90.94 -15.11 -92.05
N ASP A 83 91.97 -14.36 -91.66
CA ASP A 83 92.02 -13.71 -90.35
C ASP A 83 91.12 -12.46 -90.33
N GLN A 84 91.00 -11.71 -91.44
CA GLN A 84 89.99 -10.66 -91.59
C GLN A 84 88.57 -11.22 -91.54
N ALA A 85 88.26 -12.27 -92.31
CA ALA A 85 86.95 -12.91 -92.31
C ALA A 85 86.56 -13.47 -90.94
N ARG A 86 87.53 -13.92 -90.14
CA ARG A 86 87.33 -14.30 -88.73
C ARG A 86 86.97 -13.10 -87.85
N LEU A 87 87.71 -12.00 -87.97
CA LEU A 87 87.45 -10.77 -87.21
C LEU A 87 86.09 -10.14 -87.57
N GLU A 88 85.67 -10.21 -88.83
CA GLU A 88 84.34 -9.74 -89.27
C GLU A 88 83.21 -10.64 -88.75
N LEU A 89 83.40 -11.96 -88.79
CA LEU A 89 82.46 -12.92 -88.19
C LEU A 89 82.34 -12.74 -86.67
N GLU A 90 83.46 -12.51 -85.96
CA GLU A 90 83.48 -12.28 -84.52
C GLU A 90 82.76 -10.98 -84.14
N LYS A 91 83.05 -9.87 -84.84
CA LYS A 91 82.32 -8.59 -84.67
C LYS A 91 80.83 -8.74 -84.93
N SER A 92 80.44 -9.47 -85.98
CA SER A 92 79.04 -9.74 -86.31
C SER A 92 78.34 -10.56 -85.21
N GLN A 93 79.00 -11.59 -84.68
CA GLN A 93 78.48 -12.37 -83.55
C GLN A 93 78.41 -11.55 -82.25
N GLU A 94 79.38 -10.68 -81.98
CA GLU A 94 79.35 -9.80 -80.80
C GLU A 94 78.24 -8.75 -80.91
N GLN A 95 78.08 -8.11 -82.07
CA GLN A 95 76.98 -7.18 -82.32
C GLN A 95 75.61 -7.87 -82.16
N ALA A 96 75.42 -9.05 -82.77
CA ALA A 96 74.18 -9.82 -82.61
C ALA A 96 73.91 -10.20 -81.14
N ARG A 97 74.96 -10.53 -80.36
CA ARG A 97 74.83 -10.77 -78.91
C ARG A 97 74.47 -9.50 -78.12
N LEU A 98 74.97 -8.33 -78.52
CA LEU A 98 74.63 -7.05 -77.90
C LEU A 98 73.19 -6.62 -78.21
N GLU A 99 72.73 -6.83 -79.45
CA GLU A 99 71.35 -6.58 -79.87
C GLU A 99 70.37 -7.57 -79.18
N GLN A 100 70.76 -8.84 -79.05
CA GLN A 100 70.01 -9.82 -78.25
C GLN A 100 69.95 -9.44 -76.75
N LYS A 101 71.03 -8.91 -76.17
CA LYS A 101 71.02 -8.42 -74.78
C LYS A 101 70.09 -7.22 -74.62
N ARG A 102 70.19 -6.21 -75.50
CA ARG A 102 69.33 -5.01 -75.45
C ARG A 102 67.84 -5.38 -75.56
N SER A 103 67.47 -6.18 -76.55
CA SER A 103 66.07 -6.61 -76.73
C SER A 103 65.55 -7.46 -75.54
N MET A 104 66.40 -8.27 -74.91
CA MET A 104 66.05 -8.98 -73.67
C MET A 104 65.89 -8.04 -72.46
N GLU A 105 66.72 -7.00 -72.35
CA GLU A 105 66.65 -5.99 -71.28
C GLU A 105 65.43 -5.07 -71.45
N GLU A 106 65.13 -4.65 -72.69
CA GLU A 106 63.94 -3.89 -73.07
C GLU A 106 62.66 -4.69 -72.80
N ALA A 107 62.56 -5.93 -73.30
CA ALA A 107 61.39 -6.79 -73.06
C ALA A 107 61.19 -7.10 -71.56
N ARG A 108 62.28 -7.26 -70.79
CA ARG A 108 62.21 -7.39 -69.33
C ARG A 108 61.66 -6.11 -68.68
N PHE A 109 62.12 -4.94 -69.08
CA PHE A 109 61.69 -3.66 -68.51
C PHE A 109 60.24 -3.32 -68.87
N GLU A 110 59.77 -3.66 -70.08
CA GLU A 110 58.36 -3.57 -70.45
C GLU A 110 57.48 -4.52 -69.65
N TRP A 111 57.93 -5.77 -69.43
CA TRP A 111 57.23 -6.72 -68.57
C TRP A 111 57.15 -6.25 -67.11
N GLU A 112 58.25 -5.71 -66.57
CA GLU A 112 58.32 -5.17 -65.21
C GLU A 112 57.41 -3.94 -65.05
N ARG A 113 57.43 -3.00 -65.99
CA ARG A 113 56.48 -1.86 -66.07
C ARG A 113 55.02 -2.32 -66.16
N SER A 114 54.73 -3.35 -66.95
CA SER A 114 53.39 -3.93 -67.09
C SER A 114 52.91 -4.58 -65.78
N GLN A 115 53.78 -5.30 -65.08
CA GLN A 115 53.50 -5.85 -63.75
C GLN A 115 53.25 -4.75 -62.71
N GLU A 116 54.01 -3.65 -62.72
CA GLU A 116 53.77 -2.51 -61.83
C GLU A 116 52.46 -1.79 -62.14
N ALA A 117 52.12 -1.58 -63.42
CA ALA A 117 50.86 -1.00 -63.83
C ALA A 117 49.66 -1.83 -63.33
N ALA A 118 49.69 -3.16 -63.55
CA ALA A 118 48.64 -4.07 -63.08
C ALA A 118 48.51 -4.09 -61.54
N ARG A 119 49.62 -4.01 -60.80
CA ARG A 119 49.60 -3.89 -59.32
C ARG A 119 48.99 -2.57 -58.84
N LEU A 120 49.28 -1.46 -59.53
CA LEU A 120 48.71 -0.15 -59.21
C LEU A 120 47.23 -0.07 -59.55
N GLU A 121 46.80 -0.72 -60.63
CA GLU A 121 45.39 -0.86 -61.01
C GLU A 121 44.62 -1.70 -59.98
N GLN A 122 45.09 -2.93 -59.67
CA GLN A 122 44.52 -3.79 -58.63
C GLN A 122 44.41 -3.07 -57.27
N LYS A 123 45.42 -2.25 -56.90
CA LYS A 123 45.36 -1.46 -55.67
C LYS A 123 44.28 -0.38 -55.71
N ARG A 124 44.08 0.31 -56.85
CA ARG A 124 43.00 1.29 -57.03
C ARG A 124 41.63 0.64 -56.99
N GLU A 125 41.47 -0.55 -57.59
CA GLU A 125 40.25 -1.36 -57.48
C GLU A 125 39.98 -1.74 -56.02
N GLN A 126 41.00 -2.19 -55.29
CA GLN A 126 40.85 -2.53 -53.86
C GLN A 126 40.47 -1.30 -53.01
N GLU A 127 41.09 -0.14 -53.24
CA GLU A 127 40.77 1.11 -52.53
C GLU A 127 39.36 1.63 -52.85
N THR A 128 38.93 1.56 -54.12
CA THR A 128 37.57 1.98 -54.53
C THR A 128 36.50 1.01 -54.03
N ALA A 129 36.73 -0.31 -54.11
CA ALA A 129 35.85 -1.33 -53.53
C ALA A 129 35.72 -1.16 -52.00
N ARG A 130 36.84 -0.87 -51.32
CA ARG A 130 36.84 -0.56 -49.87
C ARG A 130 36.03 0.70 -49.57
N GLN A 131 36.21 1.79 -50.31
CA GLN A 131 35.41 3.01 -50.12
C GLN A 131 33.92 2.79 -50.39
N ALA A 132 33.57 1.95 -51.38
CA ALA A 132 32.18 1.58 -51.66
C ALA A 132 31.58 0.78 -50.50
N TRP A 133 32.32 -0.20 -49.97
CA TRP A 133 31.90 -0.99 -48.79
C TRP A 133 31.76 -0.13 -47.53
N GLU A 134 32.72 0.76 -47.24
CA GLU A 134 32.67 1.67 -46.09
C GLU A 134 31.46 2.63 -46.18
N LYS A 135 31.12 3.12 -47.39
CA LYS A 135 29.91 3.92 -47.65
C LYS A 135 28.62 3.11 -47.46
N ALA A 136 28.53 1.92 -48.05
CA ALA A 136 27.36 1.05 -47.90
C ALA A 136 27.13 0.67 -46.41
N HIS A 137 28.19 0.33 -45.69
CA HIS A 137 28.13 0.03 -44.25
C HIS A 137 27.86 1.28 -43.39
N ALA A 138 28.11 2.50 -43.88
CA ALA A 138 27.65 3.72 -43.22
C ALA A 138 26.14 3.95 -43.44
N VAL A 139 25.63 3.72 -44.67
CA VAL A 139 24.20 3.83 -44.99
C VAL A 139 23.38 2.83 -44.18
N ALA A 140 23.74 1.54 -44.19
CA ALA A 140 23.03 0.51 -43.45
C ALA A 140 22.94 0.78 -41.93
N ARG A 141 23.99 1.38 -41.33
CA ARG A 141 23.99 1.81 -39.92
C ARG A 141 23.13 3.05 -39.64
N LEU A 142 22.84 3.87 -40.64
CA LEU A 142 21.88 4.98 -40.52
C LEU A 142 20.43 4.49 -40.72
N GLU A 143 20.23 3.52 -41.60
CA GLU A 143 18.92 2.87 -41.79
C GLU A 143 18.51 2.08 -40.54
N GLN A 144 19.40 1.25 -39.99
CA GLN A 144 19.17 0.54 -38.72
C GLN A 144 18.82 1.51 -37.56
N LYS A 145 19.44 2.69 -37.51
CA LYS A 145 19.10 3.72 -36.52
C LYS A 145 17.70 4.31 -36.74
N ARG A 146 17.32 4.59 -37.98
CA ARG A 146 15.96 5.07 -38.33
C ARG A 146 14.89 4.02 -38.01
N GLU A 147 15.18 2.74 -38.24
CA GLU A 147 14.31 1.63 -37.85
C GLU A 147 14.18 1.55 -36.31
N GLN A 148 15.27 1.70 -35.58
CA GLN A 148 15.24 1.74 -34.11
C GLN A 148 14.46 2.96 -33.58
N GLU A 149 14.60 4.13 -34.20
CA GLU A 149 13.88 5.35 -33.84
C GLU A 149 12.38 5.26 -34.17
N THR A 150 12.00 4.71 -35.33
CA THR A 150 10.58 4.53 -35.68
C THR A 150 9.92 3.43 -34.84
N ALA A 151 10.60 2.31 -34.56
CA ALA A 151 10.13 1.29 -33.64
C ALA A 151 9.95 1.84 -32.21
N ARG A 152 10.88 2.68 -31.75
CA ARG A 152 10.76 3.38 -30.46
C ARG A 152 9.54 4.33 -30.44
N GLN A 153 9.36 5.17 -31.46
CA GLN A 153 8.20 6.08 -31.54
C GLN A 153 6.87 5.32 -31.61
N ALA A 154 6.83 4.17 -32.29
CA ALA A 154 5.65 3.31 -32.34
C ALA A 154 5.35 2.69 -30.95
N TRP A 155 6.39 2.27 -30.22
CA TRP A 155 6.24 1.76 -28.85
C TRP A 155 5.80 2.86 -27.87
N GLU A 156 6.40 4.05 -27.94
CA GLU A 156 6.02 5.20 -27.09
C GLU A 156 4.55 5.61 -27.33
N LYS A 157 4.11 5.70 -28.59
CA LYS A 157 2.69 5.92 -28.94
C LYS A 157 1.77 4.79 -28.46
N SER A 158 2.22 3.53 -28.50
CA SER A 158 1.45 2.41 -27.96
C SER A 158 1.32 2.47 -26.44
N GLN A 159 2.35 2.92 -25.72
CA GLN A 159 2.26 3.16 -24.27
C GLN A 159 1.34 4.35 -23.94
N GLU A 160 1.38 5.41 -24.75
CA GLU A 160 0.50 6.58 -24.61
C GLU A 160 -0.97 6.20 -24.82
N ASN A 161 -1.30 5.50 -25.90
CA ASN A 161 -2.66 4.97 -26.14
C ASN A 161 -3.13 4.10 -24.97
N SER A 162 -2.35 3.11 -24.55
CA SER A 162 -2.71 2.25 -23.41
C SER A 162 -2.68 2.94 -22.04
N ARG A 163 -2.18 4.19 -21.97
CA ARG A 163 -2.35 5.06 -20.80
C ARG A 163 -3.69 5.80 -20.89
N VAL A 164 -4.02 6.41 -22.04
CA VAL A 164 -5.30 7.08 -22.27
C VAL A 164 -6.48 6.12 -22.08
N GLU A 165 -6.39 4.90 -22.61
CA GLU A 165 -7.40 3.84 -22.40
C GLU A 165 -7.66 3.55 -20.91
N ARG A 166 -6.62 3.60 -20.06
CA ARG A 166 -6.73 3.39 -18.61
C ARG A 166 -7.29 4.62 -17.90
N GLU A 167 -6.90 5.82 -18.31
CA GLU A 167 -7.41 7.07 -17.74
C GLU A 167 -8.90 7.25 -18.09
N GLU A 168 -9.33 6.95 -19.33
CA GLU A 168 -10.74 6.85 -19.73
C GLU A 168 -11.51 5.80 -18.92
N ALA A 169 -10.94 4.60 -18.71
CA ALA A 169 -11.59 3.55 -17.94
C ALA A 169 -11.75 3.94 -16.46
N GLN A 170 -10.76 4.62 -15.89
CA GLN A 170 -10.85 5.17 -14.53
C GLN A 170 -11.88 6.30 -14.44
N GLU A 171 -11.99 7.18 -15.44
CA GLU A 171 -13.00 8.23 -15.45
C GLU A 171 -14.42 7.65 -15.56
N LYS A 172 -14.65 6.68 -16.45
CA LYS A 172 -15.95 5.97 -16.57
C LYS A 172 -16.38 5.34 -15.23
N LEU A 173 -15.44 4.66 -14.54
CA LEU A 173 -15.67 4.12 -13.19
C LEU A 173 -15.86 5.21 -12.12
N ARG A 174 -15.26 6.39 -12.28
CA ARG A 174 -15.45 7.53 -11.36
C ARG A 174 -16.86 8.10 -11.50
N VAL A 175 -17.33 8.32 -12.74
CA VAL A 175 -18.69 8.80 -13.04
C VAL A 175 -19.74 7.80 -12.59
N GLU A 176 -19.58 6.50 -12.89
CA GLU A 176 -20.50 5.45 -12.41
C GLU A 176 -20.61 5.43 -10.87
N ARG A 177 -19.48 5.61 -10.18
CA ARG A 177 -19.42 5.70 -8.72
C ARG A 177 -20.07 6.98 -8.19
N GLU A 178 -19.86 8.12 -8.84
CA GLU A 178 -20.49 9.40 -8.49
C GLU A 178 -22.02 9.32 -8.66
N GLU A 179 -22.51 8.76 -9.77
CA GLU A 179 -23.93 8.45 -9.98
C GLU A 179 -24.51 7.52 -8.90
N ALA A 180 -23.81 6.42 -8.58
CA ALA A 180 -24.25 5.48 -7.56
C ALA A 180 -24.31 6.13 -6.16
N GLN A 181 -23.37 7.01 -5.84
CA GLN A 181 -23.37 7.79 -4.60
C GLN A 181 -24.49 8.83 -4.57
N GLU A 182 -24.82 9.48 -5.69
CA GLU A 182 -25.97 10.39 -5.75
C GLU A 182 -27.30 9.64 -5.62
N LYS A 183 -27.49 8.51 -6.31
CA LYS A 183 -28.67 7.65 -6.16
C LYS A 183 -28.89 7.25 -4.69
N LEU A 184 -27.82 6.84 -4.01
CA LEU A 184 -27.85 6.55 -2.56
C LEU A 184 -28.08 7.80 -1.69
N ARG A 185 -27.63 8.99 -2.09
CA ARG A 185 -27.92 10.25 -1.37
C ARG A 185 -29.41 10.59 -1.46
N VAL A 186 -29.97 10.55 -2.66
CA VAL A 186 -31.40 10.83 -2.92
C VAL A 186 -32.30 9.82 -2.21
N GLU A 187 -31.94 8.53 -2.21
CA GLU A 187 -32.66 7.49 -1.45
C GLU A 187 -32.63 7.76 0.06
N ARG A 188 -31.46 8.11 0.62
CA ARG A 188 -31.31 8.47 2.03
C ARG A 188 -32.11 9.71 2.40
N GLU A 189 -32.10 10.75 1.57
CA GLU A 189 -32.93 11.95 1.77
C GLU A 189 -34.43 11.62 1.72
N ALA A 190 -34.87 10.74 0.82
CA ALA A 190 -36.25 10.29 0.73
C ALA A 190 -36.66 9.46 1.96
N ALA A 191 -35.79 8.59 2.45
CA ALA A 191 -35.99 7.83 3.69
C ALA A 191 -36.05 8.76 4.92
N GLN A 192 -35.15 9.74 5.02
CA GLN A 192 -35.17 10.76 6.08
C GLN A 192 -36.46 11.59 6.05
N LYS A 193 -36.94 12.00 4.86
CA LYS A 193 -38.22 12.71 4.69
C LYS A 193 -39.41 11.86 5.17
N LYS A 194 -39.44 10.55 4.87
CA LYS A 194 -40.47 9.63 5.42
C LYS A 194 -40.41 9.54 6.94
N VAL A 195 -39.23 9.32 7.52
CA VAL A 195 -39.05 9.26 8.99
C VAL A 195 -39.42 10.58 9.67
N HIS A 196 -39.19 11.73 9.00
CA HIS A 196 -39.63 13.03 9.48
C HIS A 196 -41.16 13.15 9.50
N GLN A 197 -41.83 12.80 8.39
CA GLN A 197 -43.30 12.79 8.29
C GLN A 197 -43.95 11.82 9.29
N GLU A 198 -43.39 10.62 9.46
CA GLU A 198 -43.85 9.65 10.47
C GLU A 198 -43.70 10.21 11.90
N ARG A 199 -42.62 10.94 12.18
CA ARG A 199 -42.39 11.62 13.46
C ARG A 199 -43.36 12.78 13.68
N GLU A 200 -43.66 13.58 12.66
CA GLU A 200 -44.66 14.65 12.73
C GLU A 200 -46.06 14.08 13.00
N LEU A 201 -46.48 13.05 12.25
CA LEU A 201 -47.74 12.34 12.47
C LEU A 201 -47.81 11.64 13.84
N ALA A 202 -46.67 11.20 14.39
CA ALA A 202 -46.61 10.67 15.76
C ALA A 202 -46.76 11.78 16.81
N LEU A 203 -46.14 12.95 16.61
CA LEU A 203 -46.29 14.12 17.48
C LEU A 203 -47.72 14.67 17.44
N GLU A 204 -48.35 14.75 16.27
CA GLU A 204 -49.76 15.13 16.12
C GLU A 204 -50.69 14.16 16.87
N LYS A 205 -50.47 12.85 16.73
CA LYS A 205 -51.23 11.83 17.50
C LYS A 205 -51.05 11.99 19.01
N ILE A 206 -49.86 12.34 19.48
CA ILE A 206 -49.58 12.62 20.90
C ILE A 206 -50.29 13.91 21.35
N GLN A 207 -50.28 14.96 20.55
CA GLN A 207 -51.00 16.21 20.82
C GLN A 207 -52.51 15.99 20.89
N LEU A 208 -53.09 15.30 19.90
CA LEU A 208 -54.52 14.94 19.87
C LEU A 208 -54.92 14.03 21.05
N ALA A 209 -54.04 13.11 21.46
CA ALA A 209 -54.27 12.28 22.65
C ALA A 209 -54.21 13.10 23.95
N HIS A 210 -53.28 14.06 24.04
CA HIS A 210 -53.18 14.98 25.17
C HIS A 210 -54.39 15.92 25.26
N GLU A 211 -54.84 16.48 24.13
CA GLU A 211 -56.05 17.30 24.05
C GLU A 211 -57.30 16.51 24.45
N LYS A 212 -57.48 15.29 23.92
CA LYS A 212 -58.58 14.40 24.34
C LYS A 212 -58.53 14.06 25.82
N ASN A 213 -57.34 13.92 26.40
CA ASN A 213 -57.18 13.69 27.84
C ASN A 213 -57.54 14.95 28.66
N LEU A 214 -57.16 16.15 28.20
CA LEU A 214 -57.62 17.42 28.77
C LEU A 214 -59.14 17.59 28.66
N GLU A 215 -59.73 17.17 27.54
CA GLU A 215 -61.18 17.21 27.32
C GLU A 215 -61.92 16.23 28.23
N ASN A 216 -61.42 15.01 28.39
CA ASN A 216 -61.90 14.05 29.39
C ASN A 216 -61.80 14.63 30.81
N LEU A 217 -60.67 15.25 31.17
CA LEU A 217 -60.47 15.88 32.48
C LEU A 217 -61.40 17.09 32.70
N ARG A 218 -61.72 17.86 31.65
CA ARG A 218 -62.77 18.90 31.68
C ARG A 218 -64.14 18.27 31.95
N GLN A 219 -64.50 17.20 31.22
CA GLN A 219 -65.76 16.50 31.43
C GLN A 219 -65.87 15.84 32.81
N GLU A 220 -64.80 15.27 33.35
CA GLU A 220 -64.76 14.75 34.72
C GLU A 220 -64.91 15.87 35.75
N ARG A 221 -64.24 17.01 35.58
CA ARG A 221 -64.43 18.19 36.45
C ARG A 221 -65.86 18.74 36.37
N LEU A 222 -66.52 18.68 35.21
CA LEU A 222 -67.92 19.06 35.05
C LEU A 222 -68.87 18.04 35.69
N LYS A 223 -68.63 16.73 35.52
CA LYS A 223 -69.36 15.66 36.22
C LYS A 223 -69.20 15.76 37.74
N ALA A 224 -68.00 16.05 38.22
CA ALA A 224 -67.70 16.26 39.64
C ALA A 224 -68.37 17.53 40.19
N ARG A 225 -68.41 18.63 39.41
CA ARG A 225 -69.19 19.83 39.75
C ARG A 225 -70.68 19.53 39.83
N LEU A 226 -71.26 18.86 38.83
CA LEU A 226 -72.68 18.47 38.83
C LEU A 226 -73.01 17.47 39.96
N GLY A 227 -72.07 16.59 40.31
CA GLY A 227 -72.18 15.71 41.47
C GLY A 227 -72.16 16.48 42.79
N HIS A 228 -71.22 17.41 42.95
CA HIS A 228 -71.13 18.29 44.13
C HIS A 228 -72.33 19.25 44.21
N GLU A 229 -72.86 19.72 43.09
CA GLU A 229 -74.06 20.55 43.00
C GLU A 229 -75.29 19.76 43.43
N LYS A 230 -75.46 18.52 42.94
CA LYS A 230 -76.50 17.60 43.45
C LYS A 230 -76.36 17.32 44.95
N VAL A 231 -75.15 17.14 45.47
CA VAL A 231 -74.90 16.98 46.92
C VAL A 231 -75.23 18.26 47.69
N LEU A 232 -75.02 19.44 47.11
CA LEU A 232 -75.48 20.71 47.70
C LEU A 232 -77.00 20.88 47.61
N GLU A 233 -77.66 20.34 46.58
CA GLU A 233 -79.12 20.35 46.46
C GLU A 233 -79.78 19.35 47.41
N THR A 234 -79.25 18.14 47.59
CA THR A 234 -79.73 17.22 48.63
C THR A 234 -79.49 17.81 50.02
N ALA A 235 -78.32 18.40 50.28
CA ALA A 235 -78.04 19.09 51.55
C ALA A 235 -78.89 20.37 51.75
N ARG A 236 -79.42 20.99 50.68
CA ARG A 236 -80.43 22.06 50.77
C ARG A 236 -81.81 21.48 51.08
N GLN A 237 -82.21 20.41 50.41
CA GLN A 237 -83.48 19.72 50.67
C GLN A 237 -83.54 19.17 52.09
N GLU A 238 -82.45 18.58 52.62
CA GLU A 238 -82.31 18.15 54.01
C GLU A 238 -82.40 19.31 55.01
N ARG A 239 -81.90 20.50 54.65
CA ARG A 239 -82.02 21.71 55.49
C ARG A 239 -83.45 22.27 55.46
N GLU A 240 -84.13 22.22 54.32
CA GLU A 240 -85.52 22.64 54.18
C GLU A 240 -86.49 21.64 54.87
N THR A 241 -86.26 20.32 54.78
CA THR A 241 -87.06 19.35 55.55
C THR A 241 -86.81 19.50 57.05
N ALA A 242 -85.55 19.63 57.50
CA ALA A 242 -85.23 19.90 58.90
C ALA A 242 -85.79 21.25 59.41
N ARG A 243 -85.98 22.23 58.51
CA ARG A 243 -86.68 23.48 58.82
C ARG A 243 -88.19 23.26 58.97
N VAL A 244 -88.83 22.57 58.03
CA VAL A 244 -90.26 22.22 58.11
C VAL A 244 -90.58 21.35 59.34
N GLU A 245 -89.68 20.45 59.73
CA GLU A 245 -89.81 19.67 60.98
C GLU A 245 -89.68 20.55 62.24
N ARG A 246 -88.79 21.55 62.23
CA ARG A 246 -88.71 22.56 63.31
C ARG A 246 -89.96 23.43 63.36
N GLU A 247 -90.50 23.85 62.22
CA GLU A 247 -91.74 24.65 62.16
C GLU A 247 -92.95 23.82 62.65
N LYS A 248 -93.04 22.53 62.30
CA LYS A 248 -94.02 21.58 62.88
C LYS A 248 -93.84 21.38 64.39
N ALA A 249 -92.61 21.37 64.90
CA ALA A 249 -92.35 21.31 66.34
C ALA A 249 -92.85 22.58 67.06
N TYR A 250 -92.67 23.76 66.46
CA TYR A 250 -93.21 25.02 66.98
C TYR A 250 -94.75 25.04 66.97
N GLU A 251 -95.42 24.57 65.90
CA GLU A 251 -96.88 24.46 65.89
C GLU A 251 -97.40 23.48 66.96
N LYS A 252 -96.71 22.36 67.18
CA LYS A 252 -97.10 21.38 68.19
C LYS A 252 -97.01 21.96 69.60
N VAL A 253 -95.92 22.68 69.93
CA VAL A 253 -95.76 23.40 71.20
C VAL A 253 -96.85 24.47 71.37
N ARG A 254 -97.20 25.20 70.30
CA ARG A 254 -98.27 26.20 70.32
C ARG A 254 -99.65 25.58 70.60
N LEU A 255 -100.00 24.46 69.95
CA LEU A 255 -101.26 23.75 70.20
C LEU A 255 -101.34 23.16 71.62
N GLU A 256 -100.20 22.72 72.18
CA GLU A 256 -100.11 22.29 73.58
C GLU A 256 -100.29 23.48 74.56
N GLN A 257 -99.79 24.68 74.22
CA GLN A 257 -100.06 25.91 74.98
C GLN A 257 -101.53 26.34 74.91
N GLU A 258 -102.14 26.38 73.72
CA GLU A 258 -103.55 26.77 73.55
C GLU A 258 -104.50 25.83 74.33
N LYS A 259 -104.20 24.51 74.40
CA LYS A 259 -104.88 23.56 75.29
C LYS A 259 -104.66 23.85 76.78
N ALA A 260 -103.43 24.19 77.19
CA ALA A 260 -103.11 24.50 78.58
C ALA A 260 -103.81 25.77 79.10
N HIS A 261 -104.17 26.70 78.21
CA HIS A 261 -105.00 27.87 78.56
C HIS A 261 -106.48 27.49 78.79
N LEU A 262 -107.06 26.62 77.97
CA LEU A 262 -108.46 26.19 78.14
C LEU A 262 -108.67 25.31 79.38
N GLU A 263 -107.70 24.46 79.74
CA GLU A 263 -107.73 23.75 81.03
C GLU A 263 -107.50 24.68 82.24
N ARG A 264 -106.80 25.80 82.08
CA ARG A 264 -106.54 26.75 83.17
C ARG A 264 -107.82 27.38 83.70
N ASP A 265 -108.75 27.77 82.85
CA ASP A 265 -109.94 28.51 83.29
C ASP A 265 -110.96 27.60 84.01
N GLN A 266 -111.11 26.34 83.57
CA GLN A 266 -111.84 25.33 84.34
C GLN A 266 -111.17 25.02 85.68
N ARG A 267 -109.83 25.00 85.72
CA ARG A 267 -109.08 24.86 86.97
C ARG A 267 -109.27 26.09 87.88
N TYR A 268 -109.29 27.33 87.37
CA TYR A 268 -109.46 28.53 88.20
C TYR A 268 -110.82 28.57 88.93
N ALA A 269 -111.91 28.14 88.29
CA ALA A 269 -113.23 28.05 88.94
C ALA A 269 -113.27 27.02 90.10
N ILE A 270 -112.49 25.95 90.03
CA ILE A 270 -112.38 24.93 91.08
C ILE A 270 -111.32 25.32 92.13
N VAL A 271 -110.28 26.06 91.70
CA VAL A 271 -109.15 26.48 92.54
C VAL A 271 -109.52 27.68 93.41
N SER A 272 -110.34 28.63 92.98
CA SER A 272 -110.85 29.70 93.86
C SER A 272 -111.59 29.12 95.06
N ALA A 273 -112.58 28.27 94.81
CA ALA A 273 -113.33 27.52 95.83
C ALA A 273 -112.48 26.52 96.66
N ARG A 274 -111.20 26.35 96.33
CA ARG A 274 -110.20 25.60 97.11
C ARG A 274 -109.21 26.51 97.84
N ILE A 275 -108.86 27.69 97.31
CA ILE A 275 -107.89 28.63 97.89
C ILE A 275 -108.35 29.11 99.27
N ASP A 276 -109.63 29.46 99.42
CA ASP A 276 -110.20 29.89 100.71
C ASP A 276 -110.08 28.80 101.79
N ARG A 277 -110.16 27.53 101.39
CA ARG A 277 -109.96 26.34 102.25
C ARG A 277 -108.52 25.79 102.25
N SER A 278 -107.60 26.49 101.59
CA SER A 278 -106.17 26.16 101.54
C SER A 278 -105.33 27.15 102.34
N LEU A 279 -105.70 28.44 102.36
CA LEU A 279 -105.08 29.43 103.26
C LEU A 279 -105.18 28.97 104.73
N GLU A 280 -106.36 28.50 105.13
CA GLU A 280 -106.65 27.91 106.46
C GLU A 280 -105.88 26.59 106.76
N ARG A 281 -105.17 26.02 105.77
CA ARG A 281 -104.35 24.80 105.92
C ARG A 281 -102.86 25.03 105.68
N ILE A 282 -102.49 26.18 105.12
CA ILE A 282 -101.09 26.52 104.85
C ILE A 282 -100.35 26.87 106.14
N ASP A 283 -100.99 27.49 107.12
CA ASP A 283 -100.38 27.72 108.45
C ASP A 283 -99.96 26.39 109.13
N GLU A 284 -100.81 25.36 109.08
CA GLU A 284 -100.49 24.06 109.70
C GLU A 284 -99.44 23.27 108.89
N ALA A 285 -99.40 23.44 107.57
CA ALA A 285 -98.36 22.85 106.72
C ALA A 285 -97.00 23.56 106.84
N VAL A 286 -96.98 24.88 107.02
CA VAL A 286 -95.74 25.67 107.23
C VAL A 286 -95.03 25.26 108.51
N ARG A 287 -95.78 24.90 109.57
CA ARG A 287 -95.20 24.25 110.76
C ARG A 287 -94.41 22.98 110.44
N GLN A 288 -94.95 22.07 109.63
CA GLN A 288 -94.29 20.78 109.33
C GLN A 288 -93.12 20.91 108.32
N VAL A 289 -93.07 21.97 107.51
CA VAL A 289 -91.87 22.29 106.70
C VAL A 289 -90.78 22.96 107.55
N SER A 290 -91.14 23.70 108.60
CA SER A 290 -90.16 24.31 109.52
C SER A 290 -89.28 23.27 110.23
N THR A 291 -89.85 22.13 110.66
CA THR A 291 -89.14 21.09 111.43
C THR A 291 -88.13 20.34 110.59
N ILE A 292 -88.40 20.08 109.31
CA ILE A 292 -87.45 19.43 108.39
C ILE A 292 -86.23 20.34 108.16
N LYS A 293 -86.45 21.64 107.93
CA LYS A 293 -85.36 22.61 107.72
C LYS A 293 -84.57 22.88 109.00
N ALA A 294 -85.24 22.91 110.16
CA ALA A 294 -84.60 23.01 111.47
C ALA A 294 -83.77 21.75 111.79
N ASN A 295 -84.29 20.55 111.58
CA ASN A 295 -83.56 19.30 111.81
C ASN A 295 -82.33 19.17 110.90
N TYR A 296 -82.41 19.63 109.65
CA TYR A 296 -81.25 19.64 108.76
C TYR A 296 -80.14 20.58 109.28
N TRP A 297 -80.48 21.83 109.62
CA TRP A 297 -79.51 22.77 110.19
C TRP A 297 -79.00 22.35 111.58
N ALA A 298 -79.84 21.73 112.42
CA ALA A 298 -79.41 21.18 113.71
C ALA A 298 -78.44 20.01 113.53
N ALA A 299 -78.70 19.10 112.59
CA ALA A 299 -77.78 18.01 112.26
C ALA A 299 -76.43 18.56 111.74
N THR A 300 -76.44 19.55 110.85
CA THR A 300 -75.21 20.20 110.36
C THR A 300 -74.46 20.94 111.48
N ALA A 301 -75.17 21.66 112.35
CA ALA A 301 -74.58 22.36 113.50
C ALA A 301 -73.95 21.39 114.50
N VAL A 302 -74.60 20.27 114.80
CA VAL A 302 -74.04 19.21 115.67
C VAL A 302 -72.80 18.57 115.04
N HIS A 303 -72.77 18.38 113.71
CA HIS A 303 -71.56 17.89 113.03
C HIS A 303 -70.41 18.90 113.09
N PHE A 304 -70.67 20.19 112.88
CA PHE A 304 -69.63 21.23 113.05
C PHE A 304 -69.15 21.33 114.50
N LEU A 305 -70.06 21.33 115.49
CA LEU A 305 -69.69 21.35 116.90
C LEU A 305 -68.89 20.10 117.30
N GLY A 306 -69.26 18.93 116.75
CA GLY A 306 -68.53 17.67 116.92
C GLY A 306 -67.13 17.72 116.32
N MET A 307 -66.96 18.24 115.10
CA MET A 307 -65.63 18.43 114.49
C MET A 307 -64.78 19.41 115.29
N VAL A 308 -65.34 20.53 115.76
CA VAL A 308 -64.63 21.49 116.62
C VAL A 308 -64.28 20.88 117.98
N ALA A 309 -65.17 20.08 118.58
CA ALA A 309 -64.91 19.37 119.83
C ALA A 309 -63.85 18.26 119.66
N ILE A 310 -63.80 17.57 118.51
CA ILE A 310 -62.74 16.60 118.20
C ILE A 310 -61.41 17.33 117.94
N LEU A 311 -61.39 18.49 117.28
CA LEU A 311 -60.19 19.29 117.07
C LEU A 311 -59.66 19.91 118.38
N ALA A 312 -60.52 20.52 119.19
CA ALA A 312 -60.15 21.04 120.50
C ALA A 312 -59.77 19.91 121.48
N GLY A 313 -60.52 18.81 121.46
CA GLY A 313 -60.26 17.62 122.27
C GLY A 313 -58.95 16.93 121.89
N SER A 314 -58.62 16.81 120.60
CA SER A 314 -57.32 16.29 120.16
C SER A 314 -56.18 17.28 120.40
N TYR A 315 -56.40 18.60 120.31
CA TYR A 315 -55.41 19.60 120.68
C TYR A 315 -55.06 19.53 122.18
N TYR A 316 -56.08 19.50 123.06
CA TYR A 316 -55.89 19.36 124.50
C TYR A 316 -55.42 17.96 124.91
N ALA A 317 -55.84 16.89 124.23
CA ALA A 317 -55.30 15.54 124.47
C ALA A 317 -53.85 15.42 123.97
N ASN A 318 -53.45 16.15 122.92
CA ASN A 318 -52.05 16.22 122.50
C ASN A 318 -51.23 17.03 123.51
N GLN A 319 -51.72 18.17 124.01
CA GLN A 319 -51.07 18.86 125.15
C GLN A 319 -50.99 17.96 126.39
N ALA A 320 -52.05 17.22 126.72
CA ALA A 320 -52.07 16.29 127.84
C ALA A 320 -51.09 15.14 127.64
N ASN A 321 -50.98 14.57 126.44
CA ASN A 321 -49.99 13.54 126.11
C ASN A 321 -48.56 14.09 126.10
N VAL A 322 -48.35 15.35 125.72
CA VAL A 322 -47.05 16.04 125.85
C VAL A 322 -46.71 16.30 127.32
N LEU A 323 -47.68 16.69 128.16
CA LEU A 323 -47.49 16.86 129.60
C LEU A 323 -47.27 15.53 130.33
N VAL A 324 -48.02 14.48 129.97
CA VAL A 324 -47.83 13.11 130.45
C VAL A 324 -46.47 12.59 130.01
N THR A 325 -46.06 12.72 128.75
CA THR A 325 -44.70 12.30 128.35
C THR A 325 -43.61 13.14 129.01
N MET A 326 -43.81 14.44 129.25
CA MET A 326 -42.84 15.28 129.97
C MET A 326 -42.72 14.88 131.45
N GLN A 327 -43.84 14.62 132.14
CA GLN A 327 -43.86 14.11 133.52
C GLN A 327 -43.35 12.67 133.61
N THR A 328 -43.74 11.78 132.70
CA THR A 328 -43.25 10.40 132.63
C THR A 328 -41.77 10.35 132.24
N THR A 329 -41.23 11.30 131.48
CA THR A 329 -39.78 11.39 131.26
C THR A 329 -39.07 11.83 132.54
N LEU A 330 -39.57 12.86 133.23
CA LEU A 330 -39.06 13.29 134.54
C LEU A 330 -39.14 12.18 135.61
N ALA A 331 -40.21 11.39 135.61
CA ALA A 331 -40.45 10.31 136.55
C ALA A 331 -39.78 8.99 136.11
N MET A 332 -39.47 8.77 134.83
CA MET A 332 -38.67 7.62 134.37
C MET A 332 -37.18 7.86 134.65
N ILE A 333 -36.72 9.11 134.59
CA ILE A 333 -35.44 9.54 135.18
C ILE A 333 -35.40 9.24 136.69
N GLN A 334 -36.56 9.16 137.37
CA GLN A 334 -36.66 8.69 138.76
C GLN A 334 -36.88 7.17 138.90
N SER A 335 -37.56 6.47 137.98
CA SER A 335 -37.78 5.01 138.10
C SER A 335 -36.57 4.17 137.70
N VAL A 336 -35.65 4.72 136.90
CA VAL A 336 -34.28 4.20 136.69
C VAL A 336 -33.49 4.07 138.01
N LYS A 337 -33.99 4.65 139.11
CA LYS A 337 -33.40 4.58 140.44
C LYS A 337 -33.86 3.36 141.29
N GLU A 338 -34.94 2.63 140.92
CA GLU A 338 -35.71 1.80 141.89
C GLU A 338 -36.30 0.42 141.39
N ALA A 339 -35.84 -0.22 140.29
CA ALA A 339 -36.61 -1.27 139.55
C ALA A 339 -36.22 -2.79 139.63
N GLY A 340 -37.20 -3.68 139.33
CA GLY A 340 -37.16 -5.16 139.06
C GLY A 340 -38.58 -5.81 139.11
N ASN A 341 -38.92 -7.09 138.78
CA ASN A 341 -38.31 -8.22 138.02
C ASN A 341 -39.41 -9.30 137.62
N PRO A 342 -39.18 -10.28 136.69
CA PRO A 342 -40.26 -11.08 136.01
C PRO A 342 -40.16 -12.65 136.01
N ALA A 343 -41.21 -13.38 135.59
CA ALA A 343 -41.19 -14.84 135.23
C ALA A 343 -42.28 -15.33 134.19
N PRO A 344 -42.05 -16.32 133.25
CA PRO A 344 -42.89 -16.62 132.03
C PRO A 344 -43.13 -18.14 131.60
N ALA A 345 -43.37 -18.49 130.30
CA ALA A 345 -43.80 -19.84 129.75
C ALA A 345 -43.49 -20.20 128.23
N VAL A 346 -43.96 -21.38 127.69
CA VAL A 346 -44.06 -21.97 126.27
C VAL A 346 -42.77 -22.40 125.46
N LEU A 347 -42.69 -23.15 124.29
CA LEU A 347 -43.52 -23.63 123.11
C LEU A 347 -42.88 -24.95 122.47
N MET A 348 -43.10 -25.68 121.30
CA MET A 348 -43.95 -25.76 120.05
C MET A 348 -44.06 -27.26 119.47
N THR A 349 -43.97 -27.83 118.22
CA THR A 349 -43.60 -27.51 116.76
C THR A 349 -43.88 -28.68 115.70
N LEU A 350 -44.24 -28.40 114.40
CA LEU A 350 -43.95 -29.10 113.06
C LEU A 350 -44.57 -30.50 112.59
N PRO A 351 -44.50 -30.94 111.28
CA PRO A 351 -44.93 -30.33 109.98
C PRO A 351 -45.61 -31.30 108.93
N ALA A 352 -45.70 -30.92 107.64
CA ALA A 352 -46.55 -31.47 106.55
C ALA A 352 -45.84 -32.18 105.36
N GLU A 353 -46.64 -32.77 104.45
CA GLU A 353 -46.52 -32.66 102.96
C GLU A 353 -47.93 -32.54 102.36
#